data_AF-A0A2D1KPC8-F1
#
_entry.id   AF-A0A2D1KPC8-F1
#
_cell.length_a   1.000
_cell.length_b   1.000
_cell.length_c   1.000
_cell.angle_alpha   90.00
_cell.angle_beta   90.00
_cell.angle_gamma   90.00
#
_symmetry.space_group_name_H-M   'P 1'
#
loop_
_entity.id
_entity.type
_entity.pdbx_description
1 polymer ?
#
loop_
_entity_poly.entity_id
_entity_poly.type
_entity_poly.pdbx_seq_one_letter_code
_entity_poly.pdbx_strand_id
1 'polypeptide(L)'
;MRANLTNPRTNQLKQVKVGFSWTTFFFGFWPALFRGDWLWAVIGLIIQLFIGLPSYGIGASIYSIIFAFIYNRIYINKLLSQGYQAADSASKQILLNRNFTLRD
;
A
#
# COMPACT_ATOMS: atom_id res chain seq x y z
N MET A 1 -8.37 -0.96 -10.38
CA MET A 1 -7.40 -0.33 -11.32
C MET A 1 -5.99 -0.64 -10.87
N ARG A 2 -5.07 -0.80 -11.82
CA ARG A 2 -3.66 -1.04 -11.58
C ARG A 2 -2.84 0.04 -12.27
N ALA A 3 -1.73 0.43 -11.69
CA ALA A 3 -0.73 1.30 -12.29
C ALA A 3 0.62 0.60 -12.26
N ASN A 4 1.47 0.88 -13.24
CA ASN A 4 2.83 0.37 -13.30
C ASN A 4 3.79 1.49 -12.90
N LEU A 5 4.64 1.20 -11.94
CA LEU A 5 5.69 2.10 -11.50
C LEU A 5 7.05 1.52 -11.90
N THR A 6 7.94 2.36 -12.40
CA THR A 6 9.32 1.99 -12.73
C THR A 6 10.29 2.83 -11.93
N ASN A 7 11.38 2.23 -11.47
CA ASN A 7 12.48 2.97 -10.89
C ASN A 7 13.55 3.22 -11.96
N PRO A 8 13.82 4.46 -12.37
CA PRO A 8 14.76 4.76 -13.45
C PRO A 8 16.22 4.44 -13.09
N ARG A 9 16.57 4.30 -11.80
CA ARG A 9 17.93 3.97 -11.36
C ARG A 9 18.20 2.46 -11.37
N THR A 10 17.18 1.66 -11.05
CA THR A 10 17.34 0.20 -10.91
C THR A 10 16.63 -0.59 -12.01
N ASN A 11 15.88 0.08 -12.90
CA ASN A 11 14.97 -0.52 -13.88
C ASN A 11 13.93 -1.48 -13.27
N GLN A 12 13.65 -1.34 -11.96
CA GLN A 12 12.69 -2.20 -11.28
C GLN A 12 11.25 -1.77 -11.61
N LEU A 13 10.48 -2.70 -12.18
CA LEU A 13 9.06 -2.51 -12.44
C LEU A 13 8.21 -3.07 -11.30
N LYS A 14 7.28 -2.26 -10.79
CA LYS A 14 6.31 -2.64 -9.75
C LYS A 14 4.90 -2.32 -10.20
N GLN A 15 4.07 -3.35 -10.30
CA GLN A 15 2.65 -3.18 -10.50
C GLN A 15 1.94 -2.94 -9.17
N VAL A 16 1.21 -1.83 -9.07
CA VAL A 16 0.49 -1.42 -7.86
C VAL A 16 -1.02 -1.36 -8.11
N LYS A 17 -1.81 -1.69 -7.09
CA LYS A 17 -3.27 -1.53 -7.12
C LYS A 17 -3.63 -0.16 -6.56
N VAL A 18 -4.51 0.56 -7.26
CA VAL A 18 -4.99 1.89 -6.83
C VAL A 18 -6.42 1.78 -6.30
N GLY A 19 -6.66 2.37 -5.13
CA GLY A 19 -7.95 2.30 -4.42
C GLY A 19 -7.97 1.24 -3.33
N PHE A 20 -9.13 0.63 -3.09
CA PHE A 20 -9.34 -0.32 -2.00
C PHE A 20 -8.41 -1.56 -2.07
N SER A 21 -7.87 -1.95 -0.92
CA SER A 21 -6.97 -3.09 -0.75
C SER A 21 -7.73 -4.28 -0.20
N TRP A 22 -8.28 -5.10 -1.10
CA TRP A 22 -8.92 -6.38 -0.75
C TRP A 22 -8.02 -7.30 0.08
N THR A 23 -6.71 -7.31 -0.22
CA THR A 23 -5.77 -8.14 0.55
C THR A 23 -5.59 -7.62 1.97
N THR A 24 -5.64 -6.31 2.19
CA THR A 24 -5.54 -5.73 3.54
C THR A 24 -6.82 -5.92 4.32
N PHE A 25 -7.97 -5.88 3.65
CA PHE A 25 -9.27 -6.15 4.26
C PHE A 25 -9.35 -7.54 4.89
N PHE A 26 -8.91 -8.58 4.17
CA PHE A 26 -8.99 -9.96 4.67
C PHE A 26 -7.79 -10.40 5.50
N PHE A 27 -6.61 -9.81 5.28
CA PHE A 27 -5.36 -10.31 5.86
C PHE A 27 -4.60 -9.27 6.70
N GLY A 28 -5.21 -8.13 7.06
CA GLY A 28 -4.58 -7.13 7.92
C GLY A 28 -3.19 -6.72 7.43
N PHE A 29 -2.16 -7.02 8.22
CA PHE A 29 -0.77 -6.60 7.96
C PHE A 29 0.00 -7.49 6.96
N TRP A 30 -0.47 -8.71 6.67
CA TRP A 30 0.23 -9.66 5.78
C TRP A 30 0.62 -9.06 4.41
N PRO A 31 -0.24 -8.27 3.72
CA PRO A 31 0.14 -7.66 2.45
C PRO A 31 1.32 -6.69 2.58
N ALA A 32 1.48 -6.03 3.73
CA ALA A 32 2.61 -5.14 3.95
C ALA A 32 3.92 -5.91 4.06
N LEU A 33 3.90 -7.05 4.76
CA LEU A 33 5.04 -7.95 4.86
C LEU A 33 5.48 -8.44 3.48
N PHE A 34 4.56 -9.00 2.68
CA PHE A 34 4.88 -9.57 1.37
C PHE A 34 5.26 -8.51 0.31
N ARG A 35 4.82 -7.26 0.48
CA ARG A 35 5.19 -6.16 -0.42
C ARG A 35 6.54 -5.52 -0.08
N GLY A 36 7.25 -6.01 0.94
CA GLY A 36 8.50 -5.44 1.44
C GLY A 36 8.30 -4.10 2.13
N ASP A 37 7.10 -3.85 2.66
CA ASP A 37 6.77 -2.64 3.40
C ASP A 37 6.94 -2.84 4.91
N TRP A 38 8.20 -2.98 5.33
CA TRP A 38 8.58 -3.36 6.69
C TRP A 38 8.02 -2.45 7.78
N LEU A 39 7.99 -1.14 7.55
CA LEU A 39 7.43 -0.18 8.51
C LEU A 39 5.96 -0.50 8.82
N TRP A 40 5.14 -0.62 7.77
CA TRP A 40 3.72 -0.91 7.94
C TRP A 40 3.44 -2.36 8.34
N ALA A 41 4.32 -3.29 7.98
CA ALA A 41 4.25 -4.67 8.44
C ALA A 41 4.45 -4.76 9.97
N VAL A 42 5.48 -4.08 10.50
CA VAL A 42 5.77 -4.06 11.95
C VAL A 42 4.67 -3.33 12.71
N ILE A 43 4.23 -2.16 12.24
CA ILE A 43 3.12 -1.42 12.86
C ILE A 43 1.85 -2.28 12.91
N GLY A 44 1.49 -2.92 11.80
CA GLY A 44 0.32 -3.80 11.74
C GLY A 44 0.44 -5.01 12.66
N LEU A 45 1.64 -5.61 12.77
CA LEU A 45 1.91 -6.71 13.68
C LEU A 45 1.72 -6.28 15.15
N ILE A 46 2.28 -5.14 15.56
CA ILE A 46 2.12 -4.60 16.92
C ILE A 46 0.63 -4.37 17.23
N ILE A 47 -0.11 -3.73 16.32
CA ILE A 47 -1.55 -3.52 16.49
C ILE A 47 -2.27 -4.86 16.66
N GLN A 48 -1.93 -5.87 15.86
CA GLN A 48 -2.58 -7.17 15.93
C GLN A 48 -2.24 -7.92 17.22
N LEU A 49 -1.01 -7.80 17.75
CA LEU A 49 -0.60 -8.44 19.01
C LEU A 49 -1.19 -7.76 20.25
N PHE A 50 -1.17 -6.42 20.30
CA PHE A 50 -1.54 -5.68 21.51
C PHE A 50 -3.00 -5.21 21.54
N ILE A 51 -3.63 -5.07 20.37
CA ILE A 51 -5.03 -4.63 20.27
C ILE A 51 -5.88 -5.77 19.71
N GLY A 52 -5.40 -6.46 18.66
CA GLY A 52 -6.13 -7.56 18.01
C GLY A 52 -6.33 -8.78 18.90
N LEU A 53 -5.26 -9.34 19.46
CA LEU A 53 -5.33 -10.57 20.29
C LEU A 53 -6.19 -10.37 21.55
N PRO A 54 -5.99 -9.30 22.37
CA PRO A 54 -6.79 -9.14 23.59
C PRO A 54 -8.27 -8.85 23.33
N SER A 55 -8.61 -8.35 22.14
CA SER A 55 -9.99 -8.07 21.73
C SER A 55 -10.64 -9.21 20.93
N TYR A 56 -10.08 -10.43 20.99
CA TYR A 56 -10.56 -11.60 20.25
C TYR A 56 -10.72 -11.34 18.74
N GLY A 57 -9.84 -10.52 18.15
CA GLY A 57 -9.82 -10.20 16.73
C GLY A 57 -10.68 -9.00 16.31
N ILE A 58 -11.45 -8.39 17.21
CA ILE A 58 -12.26 -7.20 16.90
C ILE A 58 -11.36 -6.01 16.51
N GLY A 59 -10.34 -5.73 17.30
CA GLY A 59 -9.37 -4.67 17.01
C GLY A 59 -8.60 -4.90 15.71
N ALA A 60 -8.28 -6.16 15.40
CA ALA A 60 -7.68 -6.56 14.13
C ALA A 60 -8.62 -6.33 12.94
N SER A 61 -9.93 -6.56 13.14
CA SER A 61 -10.95 -6.36 12.11
C SER A 61 -11.15 -4.86 11.81
N ILE A 62 -11.23 -4.04 12.85
CA ILE A 62 -11.31 -2.56 12.73
C ILE A 62 -10.07 -2.03 11.98
N TYR A 63 -8.88 -2.47 12.37
CA TYR A 63 -7.64 -2.13 11.68
C TYR A 63 -7.73 -2.50 10.19
N SER A 64 -8.12 -3.74 9.87
CA SER A 64 -8.16 -4.25 8.50
C SER A 64 -9.16 -3.49 7.63
N ILE A 65 -10.33 -3.14 8.16
CA ILE A 65 -11.35 -2.35 7.47
C ILE A 65 -10.80 -0.95 7.13
N ILE A 66 -10.29 -0.23 8.12
CA ILE A 66 -9.76 1.14 7.92
C ILE A 66 -8.58 1.11 6.94
N PHE A 67 -7.61 0.22 7.18
CA PHE A 67 -6.42 0.13 6.36
C PHE A 67 -6.71 -0.36 4.95
N ALA A 68 -7.80 -1.09 4.70
CA ALA A 68 -8.16 -1.46 3.33
C ALA A 68 -8.42 -0.23 2.44
N PHE A 69 -8.92 0.88 2.98
CA PHE A 69 -9.12 2.10 2.19
C PHE A 69 -7.83 2.87 1.91
N ILE A 70 -6.89 2.89 2.87
CA ILE A 70 -5.73 3.79 2.83
C ILE A 70 -4.41 3.11 2.45
N TYR A 71 -4.25 1.81 2.70
CA TYR A 71 -2.96 1.13 2.61
C TYR A 71 -2.33 1.18 1.22
N ASN A 72 -3.11 0.96 0.16
CA ASN A 72 -2.59 1.05 -1.20
C ASN A 72 -2.06 2.46 -1.52
N ARG A 73 -2.74 3.53 -1.05
CA ARG A 73 -2.29 4.91 -1.25
C ARG A 73 -0.97 5.17 -0.53
N ILE A 74 -0.88 4.71 0.71
CA ILE A 74 0.34 4.80 1.53
C ILE A 74 1.51 4.10 0.81
N TYR A 75 1.29 2.87 0.34
CA TYR A 75 2.31 2.09 -0.35
C TYR A 75 2.78 2.75 -1.65
N ILE A 76 1.85 3.28 -2.45
CA ILE A 76 2.19 4.02 -3.69
C ILE A 76 3.01 5.26 -3.37
N ASN A 77 2.58 6.07 -2.38
CA ASN A 77 3.34 7.27 -1.98
C ASN A 77 4.75 6.94 -1.51
N LYS A 78 4.92 5.83 -0.78
CA LYS A 78 6.24 5.35 -0.38
C LYS A 78 7.12 5.04 -1.60
N LEU A 79 6.59 4.34 -2.60
CA LEU A 79 7.33 4.07 -3.83
C LEU A 79 7.68 5.35 -4.58
N LEU A 80 6.74 6.28 -4.72
CA LEU A 80 7.00 7.59 -5.35
C LEU A 80 8.10 8.36 -4.60
N SER A 81 8.12 8.34 -3.26
CA SER A 81 9.20 8.95 -2.46
C SER A 81 10.56 8.26 -2.63
N GLN A 82 10.57 6.99 -3.02
CA GLN A 82 11.79 6.21 -3.33
C GLN A 82 12.30 6.44 -4.76
N GLY A 83 11.69 7.37 -5.51
CA GLY A 83 12.08 7.72 -6.87
C GLY A 83 11.45 6.85 -7.94
N TYR A 84 10.40 6.09 -7.61
CA TYR A 84 9.59 5.43 -8.64
C TYR A 84 8.75 6.45 -9.39
N GLN A 85 8.58 6.22 -10.69
CA GLN A 85 7.82 7.04 -11.61
C GLN A 85 6.77 6.18 -12.34
N ALA A 86 5.76 6.81 -12.92
CA ALA A 86 4.80 6.09 -13.76
C ALA A 86 5.53 5.51 -15.00
N ALA A 87 5.37 4.21 -15.26
CA ALA A 87 6.06 3.54 -16.36
C ALA A 87 5.50 3.91 -17.74
N ASP A 88 4.26 4.39 -17.80
CA ASP A 88 3.53 4.69 -19.04
C ASP A 88 2.53 5.84 -18.83
N SER A 89 2.06 6.45 -19.92
CA SER A 89 1.14 7.58 -19.91
C SER A 89 -0.21 7.23 -19.27
N ALA A 90 -0.69 5.99 -19.41
CA ALA A 90 -1.96 5.57 -18.80
C ALA A 90 -1.79 5.44 -17.27
N SER A 91 -0.69 4.87 -16.80
CA SER A 91 -0.32 4.85 -15.38
C SER A 91 -0.19 6.26 -14.80
N LYS A 92 0.40 7.22 -15.55
CA LYS A 92 0.48 8.64 -15.15
C LYS A 92 -0.92 9.23 -14.96
N GLN A 93 -1.82 9.04 -15.93
CA GLN A 93 -3.21 9.51 -15.84
C GLN A 93 -3.98 8.88 -14.68
N ILE A 94 -3.83 7.57 -14.43
CA ILE A 94 -4.49 6.89 -13.31
C ILE A 94 -4.06 7.50 -11.97
N LEU A 95 -2.78 7.82 -11.81
CA LEU A 95 -2.25 8.43 -10.58
C LEU A 95 -2.74 9.87 -10.43
N LEU A 96 -2.72 10.67 -11.50
CA LEU A 96 -3.23 12.05 -11.48
C LEU A 96 -4.73 12.11 -11.16
N ASN A 97 -5.54 11.25 -11.79
CA ASN A 97 -6.99 11.15 -11.53
C ASN A 97 -7.33 10.73 -10.10
N ARG A 98 -6.36 10.22 -9.35
CA ARG A 98 -6.49 9.80 -7.95
C ARG A 98 -5.75 10.73 -6.99
N ASN A 99 -5.41 11.93 -7.44
CA ASN A 99 -4.76 12.99 -6.66
C ASN A 99 -3.44 12.52 -6.02
N PHE A 100 -2.62 11.79 -6.78
CA PHE A 100 -1.23 11.52 -6.40
C PHE A 100 -0.33 12.66 -6.87
N THR A 101 0.60 13.08 -6.01
CA THR A 101 1.62 14.07 -6.37
C THR A 101 2.75 13.35 -7.09
N LEU A 102 2.93 13.65 -8.37
CA LEU A 102 4.05 13.17 -9.17
C LEU A 102 5.14 14.24 -9.14
N ARG A 103 6.39 13.83 -8.95
CA ARG A 103 7.55 14.71 -9.14
C ARG A 103 8.06 14.41 -10.55
N ASP A 104 8.01 15.43 -11.41
CA ASP A 104 8.58 15.37 -12.76
C ASP A 104 10.13 15.33 -12.70
#